data_AF-A0A3N5JXE7-F1
#
_entry.id   AF-A0A3N5JXE7-F1
#
_cell.length_a   1.000
_cell.length_b   1.000
_cell.length_c   1.000
_cell.angle_alpha   90.00
_cell.angle_beta   90.00
_cell.angle_gamma   90.00
#
_symmetry.space_group_name_H-M   'P 1'
#
loop_
_entity.id
_entity.type
_entity.pdbx_description
1 polymer ?
#
loop_
_entity_poly.entity_id
_entity_poly.type
_entity_poly.pdbx_seq_one_letter_code
_entity_poly.pdbx_strand_id
1 'polypeptide(L)' 'MAYPTIYNQLVPIVVEQTGRGERSFDIFSRLLKERIV' A
#
# COMPACT_ATOMS: atom_id res chain seq x y z
N MET A 1 -3.95 -34.68 -5.69
CA MET A 1 -3.61 -33.82 -4.53
C MET A 1 -3.18 -32.48 -5.11
N ALA A 2 -4.08 -31.49 -5.14
CA ALA A 2 -3.78 -30.19 -5.74
C ALA A 2 -3.13 -29.29 -4.69
N TYR A 3 -1.97 -28.70 -5.01
CA TYR A 3 -1.33 -27.71 -4.16
C TYR A 3 -2.07 -26.37 -4.33
N PRO A 4 -2.45 -25.69 -3.23
CA PRO A 4 -3.02 -24.36 -3.35
C PRO A 4 -1.99 -23.41 -3.94
N THR A 5 -2.34 -22.74 -5.04
CA THR A 5 -1.58 -21.62 -5.56
C THR A 5 -1.68 -20.46 -4.58
N ILE A 6 -0.59 -20.18 -3.87
CA ILE A 6 -0.47 -18.97 -3.06
C ILE A 6 -0.33 -17.79 -4.03
N TYR A 7 -1.40 -17.03 -4.21
CA TYR A 7 -1.32 -15.74 -4.90
C TYR A 7 -0.61 -14.76 -3.96
N ASN A 8 0.62 -14.39 -4.29
CA ASN A 8 1.37 -13.40 -3.53
C ASN A 8 0.77 -12.01 -3.78
N GLN A 9 -0.12 -11.57 -2.90
CA GLN A 9 -0.77 -10.26 -2.96
C GLN A 9 0.17 -9.21 -2.35
N LEU A 10 1.20 -8.83 -3.10
CA LEU A 10 2.08 -7.73 -2.71
C LEU A 10 1.35 -6.41 -2.91
N VAL A 11 1.19 -5.65 -1.82
CA VAL A 11 0.68 -4.28 -1.89
C VAL A 11 1.86 -3.32 -2.01
N PRO A 12 1.90 -2.44 -3.03
CA PRO A 12 3.00 -1.51 -3.18
C PRO A 12 3.01 -0.47 -2.05
N ILE A 13 4.21 -0.13 -1.60
CA ILE A 13 4.47 0.93 -0.63
C ILE A 13 4.88 2.19 -1.40
N VAL A 14 4.36 3.34 -0.99
CA VAL A 14 4.66 4.66 -1.52
C VAL A 14 5.17 5.57 -0.40
N VAL A 15 5.98 6.56 -0.78
CA VAL A 15 6.55 7.56 0.14
C VAL A 15 5.94 8.92 -0.17
N GLU A 16 5.40 9.57 0.85
CA GLU A 16 4.88 10.93 0.79
C GLU A 16 5.89 11.91 1.43
N GLN A 17 6.21 12.97 0.71
CA GLN A 17 6.99 14.09 1.24
C GLN A 17 6.09 15.03 2.05
N THR A 18 6.50 15.36 3.26
CA THR A 18 5.83 16.31 4.15
C THR A 18 6.79 17.41 4.57
N GLY A 19 6.29 18.52 5.11
CA GLY A 19 7.15 19.60 5.64
C GLY A 19 8.05 19.18 6.81
N ARG A 20 7.89 17.97 7.36
CA ARG A 20 8.73 17.41 8.44
C ARG A 20 9.53 16.17 8.01
N GLY A 21 9.55 15.84 6.71
CA GLY A 21 10.24 14.67 6.16
C GLY A 21 9.32 13.69 5.44
N GLU A 22 9.72 12.42 5.36
CA GLU A 22 9.04 11.38 4.59
C GLU A 22 8.10 10.52 5.44
N ARG A 23 6.99 10.08 4.84
CA ARG A 23 6.06 9.13 5.44
C ARG A 23 5.68 8.03 4.46
N SER A 24 5.83 6.78 4.88
CA SER A 24 5.47 5.61 4.08
C SER A 24 4.01 5.20 4.26
N PHE A 25 3.36 4.79 3.18
CA PHE A 25 2.01 4.26 3.14
C PHE A 25 1.96 3.04 2.22
N ASP A 26 1.10 2.07 2.49
CA ASP A 26 0.62 1.22 1.39
C ASP A 26 -0.29 2.05 0.46
N ILE A 27 -0.41 1.66 -0.80
CA ILE A 27 -1.15 2.48 -1.77
C ILE A 27 -2.62 2.71 -1.37
N PHE A 28 -3.27 1.75 -0.70
CA PHE A 28 -4.67 1.88 -0.33
C PHE A 28 -4.86 2.85 0.86
N SER A 29 -3.99 2.79 1.87
CA SER A 29 -4.03 3.79 2.95
C SER A 29 -3.70 5.20 2.44
N ARG A 30 -2.84 5.34 1.42
CA ARG A 30 -2.57 6.64 0.79
C ARG A 30 -3.79 7.23 0.10
N LEU A 31 -4.59 6.40 -0.58
CA LEU A 31 -5.83 6.79 -1.25
C LEU A 31 -6.94 7.12 -0.24
N LEU A 32 -7.08 6.29 0.81
CA LEU A 32 -8.04 6.54 1.88
C LEU A 32 -7.75 7.87 2.61
N LYS A 33 -6.48 8.21 2.79
CA LYS A 33 -6.07 9.53 3.33
C LYS A 33 -6.60 10.69 2.49
N GLU A 34 -6.70 10.53 1.17
CA GLU A 34 -7.31 11.49 0.24
C GLU A 34 -8.84 11.34 0.11
N ARG A 35 -9.44 10.46 0.92
CA ARG A 35 -10.87 10.11 0.88
C ARG A 35 -11.30 9.49 -0.46
N ILE A 36 -10.40 8.75 -1.11
CA ILE A 36 -10.69 7.93 -2.28
C ILE A 36 -11.05 6.53 -1.79
N VAL A 37 -12.21 6.01 -2.24
CA VAL A 37 -12.73 4.66 -1.95
C VAL A 37 -12.80 3.85 -3.24
#